data_AF-A0A451AZX5-F1
#
_entry.id   AF-A0A451AZX5-F1
#
_cell.length_a   1.000
_cell.length_b   1.000
_cell.length_c   1.000
_cell.angle_alpha   90.00
_cell.angle_beta   90.00
_cell.angle_gamma   90.00
#
_symmetry.space_group_name_H-M   'P 1'
#
loop_
_entity.id
_entity.type
_entity.pdbx_description
1 polymer ?
#
loop_
_entity_poly.entity_id
_entity_poly.type
_entity_poly.pdbx_seq_one_letter_code
_entity_poly.pdbx_strand_id
1 'polypeptide(L)' 'MSDPLLTDRLGAVLDALERIPDRFDGIEAPTDFLATKQGVDRMDAICMVLIAAGEALKQIDRK' A
#
# COMPACT_ATOMS: atom_id res chain seq x y z
N MET A 1 -11.83 26.25 1.41
CA MET A 1 -11.56 25.58 0.12
C MET A 1 -10.50 24.54 0.38
N SER A 2 -10.80 23.26 0.16
CA SER A 2 -9.81 22.17 0.25
C SER A 2 -8.71 22.42 -0.77
N ASP A 3 -7.44 22.23 -0.38
CA ASP A 3 -6.31 22.31 -1.31
C ASP A 3 -6.46 21.18 -2.36
N PRO A 4 -6.65 21.50 -3.66
CA PRO A 4 -6.85 20.49 -4.69
C PRO A 4 -5.66 19.53 -4.78
N LEU A 5 -4.44 20.03 -4.57
CA LEU A 5 -3.22 19.23 -4.63
C LEU A 5 -3.11 18.27 -3.43
N LEU A 6 -3.64 18.67 -2.26
CA LEU A 6 -3.74 17.78 -1.11
C LEU A 6 -4.73 16.64 -1.38
N THR A 7 -5.86 16.97 -2.00
CA THR A 7 -6.91 16.00 -2.35
C THR A 7 -6.40 14.98 -3.34
N ASP A 8 -5.70 15.42 -4.40
CA ASP A 8 -5.10 14.52 -5.39
C ASP A 8 -4.05 13.59 -4.79
N ARG A 9 -3.22 14.09 -3.86
CA ARG A 9 -2.21 13.27 -3.18
C ARG A 9 -2.83 12.22 -2.27
N LEU A 10 -3.87 12.59 -1.52
CA LEU A 10 -4.62 11.64 -0.70
C LEU A 10 -5.32 10.58 -1.57
N GLY A 11 -5.86 10.97 -2.72
CA GLY A 11 -6.41 10.05 -3.72
C GLY A 11 -5.37 9.04 -4.21
N ALA A 12 -4.17 9.50 -4.60
CA ALA A 12 -3.10 8.61 -5.03
C ALA A 12 -2.64 7.62 -3.94
N VAL A 13 -2.65 8.04 -2.67
CA VAL A 13 -2.36 7.14 -1.54
C VAL A 13 -3.47 6.11 -1.37
N LEU A 14 -4.73 6.54 -1.43
CA LEU A 14 -5.89 5.65 -1.35
C LEU A 14 -5.85 4.59 -2.46
N ASP A 15 -5.68 5.02 -3.71
CA ASP A 15 -5.58 4.12 -4.88
C ASP A 15 -4.46 3.10 -4.74
N ALA A 16 -3.34 3.48 -4.13
CA ALA A 16 -2.23 2.57 -3.89
C ALA A 16 -2.59 1.51 -2.83
N LEU A 17 -3.20 1.95 -1.71
CA LEU A 17 -3.61 1.09 -0.61
C LEU A 17 -4.75 0.14 -1.00
N GLU A 18 -5.67 0.57 -1.87
CA GLU A 18 -6.77 -0.26 -2.37
C GLU A 18 -6.30 -1.44 -3.24
N ARG A 19 -5.03 -1.45 -3.69
CA ARG A 19 -4.44 -2.60 -4.38
C ARG A 19 -3.89 -3.67 -3.42
N ILE A 20 -3.83 -3.40 -2.13
CA ILE A 20 -3.32 -4.35 -1.13
C ILE A 20 -4.24 -5.58 -1.00
N PRO A 21 -5.57 -5.44 -0.88
CA PRO A 21 -6.49 -6.58 -0.77
C PRO A 21 -6.32 -7.64 -1.88
N ASP A 22 -6.13 -7.22 -3.13
CA ASP A 22 -5.90 -8.16 -4.25
C ASP A 22 -4.67 -9.05 -4.04
N ARG A 23 -3.68 -8.59 -3.27
CA ARG A 23 -2.46 -9.33 -2.95
C ARG A 23 -2.62 -10.29 -1.77
N PHE A 24 -3.70 -10.12 -0.99
CA PHE A 24 -4.12 -11.05 0.07
C PHE A 24 -5.01 -12.18 -0.46
N ASP A 25 -5.39 -12.18 -1.75
CA ASP A 25 -6.21 -13.24 -2.32
C ASP A 25 -5.55 -14.62 -2.16
N GLY A 26 -6.23 -15.54 -1.47
CA GLY A 26 -5.71 -16.88 -1.14
C GLY A 26 -4.69 -16.93 0.00
N ILE A 27 -4.57 -15.87 0.81
CA ILE A 27 -3.81 -15.86 2.07
C ILE A 27 -4.80 -15.96 3.23
N GLU A 28 -4.79 -17.08 3.97
CA GLU A 28 -5.68 -17.33 5.12
C GLU A 28 -4.94 -17.13 6.45
N ALA A 29 -3.62 -17.37 6.45
CA ALA A 29 -2.74 -17.21 7.59
C ALA A 29 -1.44 -16.48 7.21
N PRO A 30 -0.77 -15.79 8.15
CA PRO A 30 0.52 -15.14 7.89
C PRO A 30 1.60 -16.10 7.36
N THR A 31 1.52 -17.38 7.71
CA THR A 31 2.42 -18.43 7.22
C THR A 31 2.30 -18.68 5.73
N ASP A 32 1.15 -18.37 5.11
CA ASP A 32 0.93 -18.63 3.67
C ASP A 32 1.77 -17.72 2.79
N PHE A 33 2.12 -16.52 3.29
CA PHE A 33 3.10 -15.65 2.63
C PHE A 33 4.49 -16.29 2.58
N LEU A 34 4.85 -17.10 3.58
CA LEU A 34 6.18 -17.73 3.65
C LEU A 34 6.21 -19.13 3.04
N ALA A 35 5.03 -19.72 2.79
CA ALA A 35 4.90 -21.08 2.30
C ALA A 35 5.37 -21.26 0.85
N THR A 36 5.33 -20.20 0.04
CA THR A 36 5.72 -20.24 -1.37
C THR A 36 6.49 -19.00 -1.77
N LYS A 37 7.30 -19.11 -2.83
CA LYS A 37 7.97 -17.94 -3.43
C LYS A 37 6.97 -16.87 -3.86
N GLN A 38 5.83 -17.26 -4.42
CA GLN A 38 4.77 -16.32 -4.83
C GLN A 38 4.16 -15.59 -3.62
N GLY A 39 4.00 -16.26 -2.48
CA GLY A 39 3.61 -15.64 -1.23
C GLY A 39 4.60 -14.56 -0.79
N VAL A 40 5.90 -14.86 -0.85
CA VAL A 40 6.95 -13.90 -0.48
C VAL A 40 6.94 -12.69 -1.42
N ASP A 41 6.81 -12.93 -2.74
CA ASP A 41 6.73 -11.86 -3.73
C ASP A 41 5.50 -10.95 -3.49
N ARG A 42 4.36 -11.52 -3.07
CA ARG A 42 3.15 -10.75 -2.70
C ARG A 42 3.39 -9.91 -1.44
N MET A 43 4.02 -10.49 -0.42
CA MET A 43 4.38 -9.79 0.81
C MET A 43 5.30 -8.60 0.52
N ASP A 44 6.34 -8.80 -0.28
CA ASP A 44 7.27 -7.74 -0.68
C ASP A 44 6.56 -6.62 -1.46
N ALA A 45 5.64 -6.99 -2.36
CA ALA A 45 4.84 -6.01 -3.07
C ALA A 45 3.93 -5.18 -2.14
N ILE A 46 3.33 -5.80 -1.12
CA ILE A 46 2.54 -5.09 -0.09
C ILE A 46 3.45 -4.14 0.70
N CYS A 47 4.62 -4.60 1.13
CA CYS A 47 5.60 -3.77 1.84
C CYS A 47 6.01 -2.54 1.00
N MET A 48 6.26 -2.71 -0.29
CA MET A 48 6.58 -1.57 -1.19
C MET A 48 5.43 -0.56 -1.27
N VAL A 49 4.18 -1.01 -1.39
CA VAL A 49 3.01 -0.12 -1.40
C VAL A 49 2.91 0.67 -0.08
N LEU A 50 3.10 0.00 1.06
CA LEU A 50 3.04 0.64 2.38
C LEU A 50 4.16 1.68 2.57
N ILE A 51 5.37 1.40 2.09
CA ILE A 51 6.48 2.37 2.11
C ILE A 51 6.13 3.61 1.29
N ALA A 52 5.67 3.43 0.05
CA ALA A 52 5.31 4.53 -0.83
C ALA A 52 4.17 5.39 -0.26
N ALA A 53 3.14 4.74 0.32
CA ALA A 53 2.04 5.42 1.00
C ALA A 53 2.55 6.23 2.20
N GLY A 54 3.42 5.64 3.02
CA GLY A 54 4.03 6.32 4.17
C GLY A 54 4.89 7.53 3.78
N GLU A 55 5.66 7.42 2.69
CA GLU A 55 6.43 8.54 2.15
C GLU A 55 5.53 9.67 1.63
N ALA A 56 4.47 9.33 0.89
CA ALA A 56 3.50 10.31 0.41
C ALA A 56 2.79 11.05 1.57
N LEU A 57 2.41 10.32 2.62
CA LEU A 57 1.82 10.91 3.83
C LEU A 57 2.81 11.85 4.55
N LYS A 58 4.09 11.48 4.66
CA LYS A 58 5.13 12.38 5.22
C LYS A 58 5.30 13.67 4.40
N GLN A 59 5.18 13.59 3.07
CA GLN A 59 5.24 14.78 2.20
C GLN A 59 4.00 15.67 2.31
N ILE A 60 2.86 15.10 2.70
CA ILE A 60 1.65 15.85 3.03
C ILE A 60 1.81 16.55 4.38
N ASP A 61 2.26 15.83 5.41
CA ASP A 61 2.42 16.35 6.77
C ASP A 61 3.48 17.47 6.90
N ARG A 62 4.51 17.44 6.04
CA ARG A 62 5.55 18.49 6.00
C ARG A 62 5.12 19.80 5.33
N LYS A 63 3.90 19.89 4.80
CA LYS A 63 3.35 21.12 4.21
C LYS A 63 2.46 21.84 5.21
#